data_AF-A0A2W4QIG3-F1
#
_entry.id   AF-A0A2W4QIG3-F1
#
_cell.length_a   1.000
_cell.length_b   1.000
_cell.length_c   1.000
_cell.angle_alpha   90.00
_cell.angle_beta   90.00
_cell.angle_gamma   90.00
#
_symmetry.space_group_name_H-M   'P 1'
#
loop_
_entity.id
_entity.type
_entity.pdbx_description
1 polymer ?
#
loop_
_entity_poly.entity_id
_entity_poly.type
_entity_poly.pdbx_seq_one_letter_code
_entity_poly.pdbx_strand_id
1 'polypeptide(L)'
;CNNIYFYGFPNPATSGGFGDFSLSGEETTDNYADGYLTFEALEISLAEGAVLNEVFKNGTDAHVTVKAIGENTVGADKSALSWTLAAILGELDAE
;
A
#
# COMPACT_ATOMS: atom_id res chain seq x y z
N CYS A 1 -6.87 5.86 7.07
CA CYS A 1 -6.00 6.10 5.90
C CYS A 1 -6.62 5.45 4.69
N ASN A 2 -6.76 6.16 3.56
CA ASN A 2 -7.55 5.68 2.43
C ASN A 2 -6.68 5.58 1.17
N ASN A 3 -6.82 4.48 0.43
CA ASN A 3 -6.18 4.23 -0.87
C ASN A 3 -4.65 4.26 -0.82
N ILE A 4 -4.06 3.44 0.06
CA ILE A 4 -2.61 3.27 0.13
C ILE A 4 -2.21 2.07 -0.71
N TYR A 5 -1.25 2.27 -1.63
CA TYR A 5 -0.67 1.20 -2.42
C TYR A 5 0.80 0.96 -2.03
N PHE A 6 1.11 -0.28 -1.64
CA PHE A 6 2.46 -0.74 -1.33
C PHE A 6 3.11 -1.32 -2.59
N TYR A 7 4.15 -0.64 -3.07
CA TYR A 7 4.86 -1.02 -4.30
C TYR A 7 6.37 -1.10 -4.07
N GLY A 8 7.00 -2.14 -4.64
CA GLY A 8 8.46 -2.29 -4.64
C GLY A 8 9.07 -2.70 -3.30
N PHE A 9 8.27 -3.17 -2.34
CA PHE A 9 8.79 -3.65 -1.07
C PHE A 9 9.38 -5.06 -1.21
N PRO A 10 10.57 -5.33 -0.64
CA PRO A 10 11.19 -6.65 -0.71
C PRO A 10 10.44 -7.66 0.16
N ASN A 11 10.66 -8.95 -0.09
CA ASN A 11 10.09 -10.02 0.72
C ASN A 11 10.72 -9.99 2.14
N PRO A 12 9.94 -9.71 3.21
CA PRO A 12 10.45 -9.58 4.58
C PRO A 12 11.11 -10.85 5.10
N ALA A 13 10.72 -12.04 4.60
CA ALA A 13 11.31 -13.32 4.99
C ALA A 13 12.78 -13.46 4.54
N THR A 14 13.17 -12.75 3.48
CA THR A 14 14.53 -12.84 2.90
C THR A 14 15.36 -11.57 3.09
N SER A 15 14.71 -10.46 3.46
CA SER A 15 15.34 -9.16 3.66
C SER A 15 15.72 -8.89 5.11
N GLY A 16 15.43 -9.79 6.06
CA GLY A 16 15.62 -9.52 7.49
C GLY A 16 14.54 -8.60 8.07
N GLY A 17 13.32 -8.67 7.54
CA GLY A 17 12.16 -7.91 8.01
C GLY A 17 11.87 -6.62 7.25
N PHE A 18 12.78 -6.15 6.38
CA PHE A 18 12.51 -4.98 5.55
C PHE A 18 11.37 -5.27 4.57
N GLY A 19 10.39 -4.37 4.50
CA GLY A 19 9.22 -4.52 3.66
C GLY A 19 8.00 -5.08 4.37
N ASP A 20 8.05 -5.29 5.69
CA ASP A 20 6.85 -5.55 6.47
C ASP A 20 6.11 -4.25 6.87
N PHE A 21 4.80 -4.40 7.05
CA PHE A 21 3.91 -3.42 7.66
C PHE A 21 3.36 -4.05 8.95
N SER A 22 3.77 -3.49 10.08
CA SER A 22 3.37 -3.97 11.39
C SER A 22 2.95 -2.82 12.29
N LEU A 23 1.87 -3.03 13.04
CA LEU A 23 1.51 -2.17 14.16
C LEU A 23 2.33 -2.61 15.37
N SER A 24 3.08 -1.69 15.97
CA SER A 24 3.93 -2.01 17.11
C SER A 24 3.72 -1.01 18.24
N GLY A 25 3.86 -1.50 19.48
CA GLY A 25 3.52 -0.76 20.69
C GLY A 25 2.07 -0.99 21.13
N GLU A 26 1.88 -0.98 22.45
CA GLU A 26 0.59 -1.21 23.12
C GLU A 26 -0.44 -0.16 22.67
N GLU A 27 -0.12 1.13 22.82
CA GLU A 27 -1.02 2.23 22.42
C GLU A 27 -1.44 2.19 20.94
N THR A 28 -0.57 1.77 20.03
CA THR A 28 -0.90 1.67 18.59
C THR A 28 -1.83 0.49 18.32
N THR A 29 -1.63 -0.61 19.04
CA THR A 29 -2.46 -1.81 18.92
C THR A 29 -3.84 -1.55 19.53
N ASP A 30 -3.89 -0.87 20.68
CA ASP A 30 -5.13 -0.46 21.34
C ASP A 30 -5.91 0.52 20.46
N ASN A 31 -5.25 1.52 19.89
CA ASN A 31 -5.90 2.45 18.96
C ASN A 31 -6.49 1.74 17.72
N TYR A 32 -5.85 0.68 17.23
CA TYR A 32 -6.39 -0.12 16.12
C TYR A 32 -7.58 -0.98 16.56
N ALA A 33 -7.50 -1.61 17.74
CA ALA A 33 -8.59 -2.40 18.30
C ALA A 33 -9.83 -1.55 18.65
N ASP A 34 -9.61 -0.34 19.17
CA ASP A 34 -10.66 0.63 19.51
C ASP A 34 -11.23 1.35 18.27
N GLY A 35 -10.64 1.14 17.09
CA GLY A 35 -11.09 1.73 15.83
C GLY A 35 -10.70 3.21 15.64
N TYR A 36 -9.79 3.74 16.47
CA TYR A 36 -9.20 5.07 16.27
C TYR A 36 -8.20 5.08 15.11
N LEU A 37 -7.50 3.97 14.89
CA LEU A 37 -6.66 3.73 13.72
C LEU A 37 -7.41 2.80 12.76
N THR A 38 -7.72 3.28 11.56
CA THR A 38 -8.40 2.49 10.53
C THR A 38 -7.67 2.52 9.19
N PHE A 39 -7.74 1.39 8.50
CA PHE A 39 -7.21 1.21 7.16
C PHE A 39 -8.36 0.91 6.21
N GLU A 40 -8.56 1.79 5.22
CA GLU A 40 -9.54 1.60 4.16
C GLU A 40 -8.78 1.49 2.83
N ALA A 41 -9.02 0.38 2.11
CA ALA A 41 -8.42 0.12 0.81
C ALA A 41 -6.88 0.14 0.81
N LEU A 42 -6.25 -0.78 1.56
CA LEU A 42 -4.83 -1.08 1.38
C LEU A 42 -4.67 -2.02 0.19
N GLU A 43 -3.72 -1.72 -0.67
CA GLU A 43 -3.38 -2.58 -1.81
C GLU A 43 -1.89 -2.90 -1.81
N ILE A 44 -1.52 -4.09 -2.26
CA ILE A 44 -0.12 -4.49 -2.41
C ILE A 44 0.11 -5.31 -3.66
N SER A 45 1.25 -5.08 -4.31
CA SER A 45 1.87 -6.06 -5.20
C SER A 45 2.93 -6.84 -4.43
N LEU A 46 2.68 -8.13 -4.20
CA LEU A 46 3.61 -8.98 -3.45
C LEU A 46 4.87 -9.26 -4.27
N ALA A 47 6.02 -9.19 -3.61
CA ALA A 47 7.26 -9.73 -4.14
C ALA A 47 7.14 -11.25 -4.36
N GLU A 48 7.92 -11.80 -5.29
CA GLU A 48 7.90 -13.23 -5.58
C GLU A 48 8.15 -14.06 -4.31
N GLY A 49 7.29 -15.06 -4.08
CA GLY A 49 7.38 -15.94 -2.92
C GLY A 49 7.03 -15.28 -1.57
N ALA A 50 6.59 -14.03 -1.53
CA ALA A 50 6.13 -13.38 -0.30
C ALA A 50 4.69 -13.80 0.03
N VAL A 51 4.41 -14.01 1.31
CA VAL A 51 3.05 -14.31 1.79
C VAL A 51 2.45 -13.06 2.46
N LEU A 52 1.16 -12.83 2.26
CA LEU A 52 0.49 -11.62 2.75
C LEU A 52 0.64 -11.42 4.27
N ASN A 53 0.56 -12.48 5.07
CA ASN A 53 0.68 -12.42 6.53
C ASN A 53 2.13 -12.24 7.04
N GLU A 54 3.13 -12.45 6.17
CA GLU A 54 4.53 -12.14 6.48
C GLU A 54 4.82 -10.66 6.24
N VAL A 55 4.10 -10.06 5.28
CA VAL A 55 4.16 -8.65 4.94
C VAL A 55 3.29 -7.82 5.87
N PHE A 56 2.04 -8.20 6.09
CA PHE A 56 1.10 -7.49 6.97
C PHE A 56 0.88 -8.29 8.24
N LYS A 57 1.30 -7.72 9.37
CA LYS A 57 1.23 -8.36 10.68
C LYS A 57 0.14 -7.72 11.55
N ASN A 58 -0.21 -8.41 12.63
CA ASN A 58 -1.14 -7.92 13.65
C ASN A 58 -2.55 -7.59 13.11
N GLY A 59 -3.05 -8.42 12.19
CA GLY A 59 -4.42 -8.34 11.67
C GLY A 59 -4.64 -7.29 10.58
N THR A 60 -3.59 -6.52 10.23
CA THR A 60 -3.67 -5.50 9.17
C THR A 60 -3.89 -6.11 7.78
N ASP A 61 -3.54 -7.38 7.59
CA ASP A 61 -3.78 -8.15 6.37
C ASP A 61 -5.28 -8.25 6.01
N ALA A 62 -6.18 -8.19 7.00
CA ALA A 62 -7.62 -8.19 6.77
C ALA A 62 -8.14 -6.99 5.97
N HIS A 63 -7.35 -5.91 5.90
CA HIS A 63 -7.70 -4.68 5.17
C HIS A 63 -6.98 -4.57 3.82
N VAL A 64 -6.22 -5.60 3.42
CA VAL A 64 -5.35 -5.58 2.24
C VAL A 64 -5.94 -6.37 1.10
N THR A 65 -5.91 -5.79 -0.09
CA THR A 65 -6.18 -6.47 -1.35
C THR A 65 -4.89 -6.64 -2.14
N VAL A 66 -4.55 -7.86 -2.51
CA VAL A 66 -3.41 -8.10 -3.41
C VAL A 66 -3.80 -7.73 -4.83
N LYS A 67 -2.94 -6.97 -5.50
CA LYS A 67 -3.08 -6.54 -6.89
C LYS A 67 -1.86 -6.96 -7.69
N ALA A 68 -2.03 -7.21 -8.98
CA ALA A 68 -0.90 -7.30 -9.88
C ALA A 68 -0.28 -5.90 -10.06
N ILE A 69 1.01 -5.86 -10.40
CA ILE A 69 1.70 -4.60 -10.72
C ILE A 69 0.96 -3.93 -11.89
N GLY A 70 0.56 -2.67 -11.69
CA GLY A 70 -0.19 -1.89 -12.68
C GLY A 70 -1.72 -2.02 -12.58
N GLU A 71 -2.25 -2.94 -11.77
CA GLU A 71 -3.71 -3.08 -11.53
C GLU A 71 -4.17 -2.43 -10.21
N ASN A 72 -3.30 -1.63 -9.58
CA ASN A 72 -3.67 -0.88 -8.39
C ASN A 72 -4.70 0.21 -8.71
N THR A 73 -5.56 0.49 -7.73
CA THR A 73 -6.56 1.53 -7.85
C THR A 73 -5.86 2.89 -7.98
N VAL A 74 -5.88 3.45 -9.18
CA VAL A 74 -5.43 4.83 -9.43
C VAL A 74 -6.47 5.78 -8.88
N GLY A 75 -6.17 6.39 -7.72
CA GLY A 75 -7.08 7.32 -7.06
C GLY A 75 -7.12 8.73 -7.68
N ALA A 76 -6.17 9.07 -8.55
CA ALA A 76 -6.09 10.39 -9.17
C ALA A 76 -6.78 10.39 -10.55
N ASP A 77 -7.86 11.16 -10.67
CA ASP A 77 -8.43 11.50 -11.96
C ASP A 77 -7.45 12.40 -12.73
N LYS A 78 -6.74 11.81 -13.69
CA LYS A 78 -5.78 12.52 -14.54
C LYS A 78 -6.41 13.68 -15.31
N SER A 79 -7.72 13.66 -15.56
CA SER A 79 -8.41 14.74 -16.27
C SER A 79 -8.35 16.08 -15.51
N ALA A 80 -8.25 16.03 -14.18
CA ALA A 80 -8.10 17.20 -13.32
C ALA A 80 -6.68 17.80 -13.35
N LEU A 81 -5.70 17.10 -13.92
CA LEU A 81 -4.29 17.50 -13.96
C LEU A 81 -3.85 18.09 -15.31
N SER A 82 -4.80 18.41 -16.19
CA SER A 82 -4.55 18.96 -17.53
C SER A 82 -3.77 20.27 -17.56
N TRP A 83 -3.76 21.04 -16.46
CA TRP A 83 -3.01 22.30 -16.33
C TRP A 83 -1.55 22.11 -15.94
N THR A 84 -1.15 20.90 -15.53
CA THR A 84 0.19 20.66 -14.99
C THR A 84 1.25 20.67 -16.09
N LEU A 85 2.49 21.01 -15.72
CA LEU A 85 3.62 20.94 -16.64
C LEU A 85 3.80 19.52 -17.22
N ALA A 86 3.56 18.48 -16.42
CA ALA A 86 3.61 17.09 -16.87
C ALA A 86 2.57 16.80 -17.96
N ALA A 87 1.34 17.33 -17.85
CA ALA A 87 0.33 17.21 -18.89
C ALA A 87 0.72 17.94 -20.17
N ILE A 88 1.24 19.17 -20.05
CA ILE A 88 1.70 19.98 -21.19
C ILE A 88 2.87 19.30 -21.93
N LEU A 89 3.76 18.64 -21.19
CA LEU A 89 4.92 17.92 -21.74
C LEU A 89 4.59 16.49 -22.23
N GLY A 90 3.37 15.98 -22.02
CA GLY A 90 2.98 14.62 -22.40
C GLY A 90 3.50 13.53 -21.46
N GLU A 91 4.04 13.89 -20.30
CA GLU A 91 4.65 12.98 -19.32
C GLU A 91 3.63 12.46 -18.29
N LEU A 92 2.38 12.94 -18.31
CA LEU A 92 1.33 12.50 -17.39
C LEU A 92 0.94 11.01 -17.58
N ASP A 93 1.20 10.47 -18.77
CA ASP A 93 0.88 9.11 -19.18
C ASP A 93 2.11 8.29 -19.58
N ALA A 94 3.32 8.80 -19.30
CA ALA A 94 4.55 8.06 -19.57
C ALA A 94 4.73 6.95 -18.53
N GLU A 95 4.64 5.69 -18.97
CA GLU A 95 4.97 4.48 -18.22
C GLU A 95 6.44 4.06 -18.40
#